data_AF-A0A497K5H8-F1
#
_entry.id   AF-A0A497K5H8-F1
#
_cell.length_a   1.000
_cell.length_b   1.000
_cell.length_c   1.000
_cell.angle_alpha   90.00
_cell.angle_beta   90.00
_cell.angle_gamma   90.00
#
_symmetry.space_group_name_H-M   'P 1'
#
loop_
_entity.id
_entity.type
_entity.pdbx_description
1 polymer ?
#
loop_
_entity_poly.entity_id
_entity_poly.type
_entity_poly.pdbx_seq_one_letter_code
_entity_poly.pdbx_strand_id
1 'polypeptide(L)'
;MSMDKIEIAGLILVITAITLVFVFILENSFPAFILAENHWKPVEISGRVGAETAYFMWNYRSLDLIAQVSVLFGAAVGCLAILRKEKEGRK
;
A
#
# COMPACT_ATOMS: atom_id res chain seq x y z
N MET A 1 -19.12 0.26 -24.16
CA MET A 1 -19.09 0.82 -22.79
C MET A 1 -18.21 2.05 -22.84
N SER A 2 -18.76 3.25 -22.61
CA SER A 2 -17.97 4.49 -22.57
C SER A 2 -17.45 4.67 -21.15
N MET A 3 -16.14 4.68 -20.95
CA MET A 3 -15.52 4.99 -19.66
C MET A 3 -15.96 6.38 -19.18
N ASP A 4 -16.33 6.50 -17.90
CA ASP A 4 -16.74 7.79 -17.35
C ASP A 4 -15.51 8.65 -16.98
N LYS A 5 -15.73 9.96 -16.78
CA LYS A 5 -14.64 10.90 -16.48
C LYS A 5 -13.94 10.60 -15.14
N ILE A 6 -14.64 9.97 -14.19
CA ILE A 6 -14.12 9.62 -12.87
C ILE A 6 -13.22 8.38 -12.99
N GLU A 7 -13.64 7.38 -13.76
CA GLU A 7 -12.85 6.18 -14.08
C GLU A 7 -11.57 6.55 -14.82
N ILE A 8 -11.64 7.47 -15.79
CA ILE A 8 -10.47 7.98 -16.51
C ILE A 8 -9.52 8.70 -15.54
N ALA A 9 -10.04 9.57 -14.66
CA ALA A 9 -9.23 10.28 -13.68
C ALA A 9 -8.56 9.32 -12.69
N GLY A 10 -9.28 8.28 -12.23
CA GLY A 10 -8.73 7.23 -11.37
C GLY A 10 -7.63 6.43 -12.06
N LEU A 11 -7.85 6.04 -13.32
CA LEU A 11 -6.85 5.32 -14.11
C LEU A 11 -5.56 6.15 -14.31
N ILE A 12 -5.69 7.43 -14.64
CA ILE A 12 -4.55 8.34 -14.78
C ILE A 12 -3.80 8.44 -13.45
N LEU A 13 -4.51 8.65 -12.33
CA LEU A 13 -3.90 8.73 -11.00
C LEU A 13 -3.09 7.46 -10.67
N VAL A 14 -3.64 6.28 -10.93
CA VAL A 14 -2.96 5.00 -10.66
C VAL A 14 -1.72 4.85 -11.53
N ILE A 15 -1.81 5.13 -12.83
CA ILE A 15 -0.66 5.06 -13.74
C ILE A 15 0.44 6.03 -13.29
N THR A 16 0.07 7.26 -12.93
CA THR A 16 1.02 8.26 -12.42
C THR A 16 1.67 7.79 -11.12
N ALA A 17 0.91 7.27 -10.16
CA ALA A 17 1.44 6.76 -8.90
C ALA A 17 2.43 5.60 -9.11
N ILE A 18 2.08 4.63 -9.97
CA ILE A 18 2.97 3.50 -10.30
C ILE A 18 4.27 4.01 -10.95
N THR A 19 4.15 4.95 -11.89
CA THR A 19 5.30 5.53 -12.59
C THR A 19 6.22 6.25 -11.60
N LEU A 20 5.66 7.07 -10.71
CA LEU A 20 6.44 7.79 -9.69
C LEU A 20 7.15 6.83 -8.74
N VAL A 21 6.49 5.76 -8.28
CA VAL A 21 7.12 4.73 -7.45
C VAL A 21 8.26 4.04 -8.19
N PHE A 22 8.04 3.68 -9.47
CA PHE A 22 9.06 3.00 -10.26
C PHE A 22 10.29 3.89 -10.52
N VAL A 23 10.07 5.15 -10.89
CA VAL A 23 11.13 6.15 -11.05
C VAL A 23 11.86 6.36 -9.73
N PHE A 24 11.13 6.48 -8.61
CA PHE A 24 11.72 6.61 -7.28
C PHE A 24 12.65 5.44 -6.95
N ILE A 25 12.23 4.20 -7.24
CA ILE A 25 13.04 2.99 -7.01
C ILE A 25 14.31 2.99 -7.88
N LEU A 26 14.19 3.34 -9.17
CA LEU A 26 15.31 3.37 -10.11
C LEU A 26 16.34 4.46 -9.74
N GLU A 27 15.88 5.68 -9.49
CA GLU A 27 16.73 6.84 -9.21
C GLU A 27 17.39 6.74 -7.82
N ASN A 28 16.65 6.25 -6.82
CA ASN A 28 17.19 6.16 -5.46
C ASN A 28 17.89 4.83 -5.19
N SER A 29 18.12 3.99 -6.23
CA SER A 29 18.73 2.66 -6.13
C SER A 29 18.41 2.03 -4.79
N PHE A 30 17.12 1.70 -4.55
CA PHE A 30 16.64 1.38 -3.21
C PHE A 30 17.64 0.42 -2.57
N PRO A 31 18.39 0.86 -1.53
CA PRO A 31 19.41 0.05 -0.92
C PRO A 31 18.70 -0.96 -0.02
N ALA A 32 17.86 -1.81 -0.63
CA ALA A 32 17.01 -2.79 0.03
C ALA A 32 17.82 -3.63 1.02
N PHE A 33 19.14 -3.73 0.76
CA PHE A 33 20.10 -4.48 1.56
C PHE A 33 21.33 -3.68 2.01
N ILE A 34 21.52 -2.42 1.59
CA ILE A 34 22.68 -1.60 2.07
C ILE A 34 22.33 -0.86 3.36
N LEU A 35 21.06 -0.44 3.53
CA LEU A 35 20.54 0.08 4.80
C LEU A 35 19.97 -1.01 5.71
N ALA A 36 19.91 -2.26 5.24
CA ALA A 36 19.67 -3.41 6.10
C ALA A 36 20.93 -3.64 6.94
N GLU A 37 21.15 -2.79 7.93
CA GLU A 37 22.15 -3.06 8.94
C GLU A 37 21.81 -4.42 9.59
N ASN A 38 22.82 -5.27 9.78
CA ASN A 38 22.71 -6.58 10.44
C ASN A 38 22.37 -6.45 11.95
N HIS A 39 21.65 -5.41 12.34
CA HIS A 39 21.10 -5.22 13.67
C HIS A 39 19.81 -6.02 13.76
N TRP A 40 19.96 -7.34 13.88
CA TRP A 40 18.85 -8.18 14.31
C TRP A 40 18.30 -7.60 15.63
N LYS A 41 17.07 -7.08 15.59
CA LYS A 41 16.32 -6.62 16.76
C LYS A 41 15.36 -7.74 17.14
N PRO A 42 15.71 -8.63 18.08
CA PRO A 42 14.83 -9.71 18.49
C PRO A 42 13.57 -9.13 19.17
N VAL A 43 12.43 -9.74 18.88
CA VAL A 43 11.18 -9.48 19.59
C VAL A 43 11.14 -10.41 20.81
N GLU A 44 10.94 -9.86 22.00
CA GLU A 44 10.84 -10.68 23.21
C GLU A 44 9.53 -11.48 23.21
N ILE A 45 9.64 -12.82 23.27
CA ILE A 45 8.50 -13.73 23.24
C ILE A 45 8.05 -14.20 24.64
N SER A 46 8.86 -13.99 25.67
CA SER A 46 8.56 -14.33 27.07
C SER A 46 7.54 -13.40 27.72
N GLY A 47 7.37 -12.19 27.18
CA GLY A 47 6.51 -11.14 27.72
C GLY A 47 5.24 -10.90 26.92
N ARG A 48 4.85 -9.64 26.78
CA ARG A 48 3.67 -9.21 26.03
C ARG A 48 3.97 -9.16 24.53
N VAL A 49 4.08 -10.33 23.91
CA VAL A 49 4.48 -10.51 22.50
C VAL A 49 3.76 -9.58 21.52
N GLY A 50 2.45 -9.35 21.72
CA GLY A 50 1.67 -8.45 20.88
C GLY A 50 2.13 -6.98 20.96
N ALA A 51 2.47 -6.49 22.15
CA ALA A 51 2.96 -5.12 22.33
C ALA A 51 4.38 -4.97 21.77
N GLU A 52 5.24 -5.96 22.00
CA GLU A 52 6.61 -5.99 21.48
C GLU A 52 6.63 -6.06 19.94
N THR A 53 5.75 -6.88 19.35
CA THR A 53 5.61 -6.99 17.90
C THR A 53 5.06 -5.69 17.31
N ALA A 54 4.07 -5.07 17.95
CA ALA A 54 3.54 -3.77 17.51
C ALA A 54 4.60 -2.68 17.57
N TYR A 55 5.37 -2.62 18.65
CA TYR A 55 6.51 -1.70 18.80
C TYR A 55 7.55 -1.93 17.70
N PHE A 56 7.95 -3.18 17.48
CA PHE A 56 8.92 -3.53 16.43
C PHE A 56 8.43 -3.09 15.05
N MET A 57 7.18 -3.41 14.70
CA MET A 57 6.62 -3.05 13.39
C MET A 57 6.54 -1.53 13.20
N TRP A 58 6.16 -0.75 14.23
CA TRP A 58 6.09 0.70 14.12
C TRP A 58 7.45 1.39 14.06
N ASN A 59 8.48 0.87 14.73
CA ASN A 59 9.78 1.53 14.80
C ASN A 59 10.77 1.07 13.72
N TYR A 60 10.65 -0.18 13.24
CA TYR A 60 11.61 -0.77 12.30
C TYR A 60 10.99 -1.16 10.96
N ARG A 61 9.66 -1.34 10.87
CA ARG A 61 8.96 -1.77 9.65
C ARG A 61 7.69 -0.96 9.36
N SER A 62 7.70 0.33 9.68
CA SER A 62 6.51 1.19 9.56
C SER A 62 6.00 1.31 8.13
N LEU A 63 6.91 1.33 7.14
CA LEU A 63 6.55 1.35 5.72
C LEU A 63 5.75 0.11 5.32
N ASP A 64 6.07 -1.06 5.89
CA ASP A 64 5.33 -2.29 5.60
C ASP A 64 3.92 -2.24 6.17
N LEU A 65 3.73 -1.64 7.36
CA LEU A 65 2.39 -1.40 7.94
C LEU A 65 1.57 -0.44 7.05
N ILE A 66 2.17 0.66 6.60
CA ILE A 66 1.50 1.64 5.73
C ILE A 66 1.12 0.99 4.39
N ALA A 67 2.02 0.21 3.80
CA ALA A 67 1.76 -0.54 2.58
C ALA A 67 0.62 -1.53 2.78
N GLN A 68 0.63 -2.29 3.89
CA GLN A 68 -0.42 -3.26 4.22
C GLN A 68 -1.80 -2.61 4.34
N VAL A 69 -1.92 -1.50 5.07
CA VAL A 69 -3.19 -0.76 5.20
C VAL A 69 -3.65 -0.18 3.85
N SER A 70 -2.73 0.33 3.05
CA SER A 70 -3.06 0.86 1.71
C SER A 70 -3.61 -0.23 0.78
N VAL A 71 -3.02 -1.43 0.80
CA VAL A 71 -3.50 -2.58 0.03
C VAL A 71 -4.88 -3.01 0.52
N LEU A 72 -5.10 -3.10 1.83
CA LEU A 72 -6.41 -3.44 2.41
C LEU A 72 -7.48 -2.43 2.03
N PHE A 73 -7.16 -1.14 2.09
CA PHE A 73 -8.06 -0.07 1.68
C PHE A 73 -8.40 -0.17 0.18
N GLY A 74 -7.38 -0.35 -0.68
CA GLY A 74 -7.57 -0.54 -2.11
C GLY A 74 -8.45 -1.74 -2.43
N ALA A 75 -8.25 -2.87 -1.74
CA ALA A 75 -9.09 -4.06 -1.88
C ALA A 75 -10.55 -3.77 -1.48
N ALA A 76 -10.78 -3.11 -0.34
CA ALA A 76 -12.12 -2.75 0.11
C ALA A 76 -12.84 -1.82 -0.88
N VAL A 77 -12.16 -0.78 -1.37
CA VAL A 77 -12.69 0.14 -2.39
C VAL A 77 -12.96 -0.60 -3.70
N GLY A 78 -12.06 -1.51 -4.11
CA GLY A 78 -12.26 -2.36 -5.29
C GLY A 78 -13.51 -3.23 -5.17
N CYS A 79 -13.73 -3.88 -4.03
CA CYS A 79 -14.95 -4.63 -3.77
C CYS A 79 -16.21 -3.74 -3.86
N LEU A 80 -16.16 -2.53 -3.28
CA LEU A 80 -17.27 -1.57 -3.38
C LEU A 80 -17.51 -1.12 -4.83
N ALA A 81 -16.45 -0.91 -5.61
CA ALA A 81 -16.55 -0.52 -7.01
C ALA A 81 -17.19 -1.64 -7.85
N ILE A 82 -16.80 -2.90 -7.65
CA ILE A 82 -17.39 -4.06 -8.33
C ILE A 82 -18.88 -4.21 -8.00
N LEU A 83 -19.25 -3.99 -6.72
CA LEU A 83 -20.65 -4.11 -6.27
C LEU A 83 -21.49 -2.86 -6.56
N ARG A 84 -20.89 -1.81 -7.13
CA ARG A 84 -21.60 -0.58 -7.45
C ARG A 84 -22.59 -0.87 -8.58
N LYS A 85 -23.88 -0.80 -8.26
CA LYS A 85 -24.96 -0.96 -9.25
C LYS A 85 -24.75 0.03 -10.40
N GLU A 86 -24.71 -0.47 -11.63
CA GLU A 86 -24.67 0.36 -12.83
C GLU A 86 -25.87 1.31 -12.76
N LYS A 87 -25.63 2.63 -12.84
CA LYS A 87 -26.73 3.57 -13.04
C LYS A 87 -27.27 3.27 -14.43
N GLU A 88 -28.31 2.46 -14.51
CA GLU A 88 -29.15 2.36 -15.70
C GLU A 88 -29.39 3.78 -16.19
N GLY A 89 -28.92 4.03 -17.41
CA GLY A 89 -29.16 5.29 -18.11
C GLY A 89 -30.65 5.56 -18.04
N ARG A 90 -31.01 6.58 -17.27
CA ARG A 90 -32.34 7.15 -17.32
C ARG A 90 -32.46 7.74 -18.73
N LYS A 91 -33.27 7.07 -19.56
CA LYS A 91 -33.79 7.59 -20.83
C LYS A 91 -34.31 9.01 -20.65
#